data_AF-M4SYP0-F1
#
_entry.id   AF-M4SYP0-F1
#
_cell.length_a   1.000
_cell.length_b   1.000
_cell.length_c   1.000
_cell.angle_alpha   90.00
_cell.angle_beta   90.00
_cell.angle_gamma   90.00
#
_symmetry.space_group_name_H-M   'P 1'
#
loop_
_entity.id
_entity.type
_entity.pdbx_description
1 polymer ?
#
loop_
_entity_poly.entity_id
_entity_poly.type
_entity_poly.pdbx_seq_one_letter_code
_entity_poly.pdbx_strand_id
1 'polypeptide(L)'
;MISSKPAALAYIGLVAALATAIQLAEPSAKAFDEAVVQKICRVATELDKISSVALQKQEALIKEVKAAYEAELIAFLAAEAEDDANASTLYKAAAAAAGTCGAAAAAELEELQKVALLATVNAGKATGAINEFVDFLIAVSTGGTTGTCLAAVGGNPSGTNANTRLGCTPTSTADITPTAGTNTEVLDKTGYKELSSNGDGSNAQASTKYRLLKAVSAGSATNLWQTNTESPHLTMFVFLEETAHNSAGTTAINKQKLNSIAESWEKQNPSTAPEKLFNAIGNLIKAEYDGCGQTKDEILAHVIGKGKEAQLITSVRKGAKLTDKTSENDYGTAALLDSVAGDSKNKAEKIKTKIDSLPVTQVQADKTAEKNKN
;
A
#
# COMPACT_ATOMS: atom_id res chain seq x y z
N MET A 1 -20.90 -32.81 -19.15
CA MET A 1 -21.14 -33.24 -17.74
C MET A 1 -19.80 -33.61 -17.14
N ILE A 2 -19.15 -32.69 -16.43
CA ILE A 2 -17.94 -32.97 -15.66
C ILE A 2 -18.26 -32.56 -14.23
N SER A 3 -18.31 -33.58 -13.37
CA SER A 3 -18.64 -33.50 -11.96
C SER A 3 -17.50 -32.84 -11.19
N SER A 4 -17.82 -31.76 -10.47
CA SER A 4 -16.92 -31.05 -9.58
C SER A 4 -17.09 -31.56 -8.13
N LYS A 5 -15.97 -31.97 -7.52
CA LYS A 5 -15.60 -31.82 -6.08
C LYS A 5 -14.33 -32.65 -5.81
N PRO A 6 -13.26 -32.02 -5.28
CA PRO A 6 -13.07 -32.09 -3.83
C PRO A 6 -12.42 -30.80 -3.27
N ALA A 7 -13.15 -30.07 -2.42
CA ALA A 7 -12.57 -29.01 -1.56
C ALA A 7 -13.34 -28.87 -0.24
N ALA A 8 -14.63 -29.26 -0.22
CA ALA A 8 -15.47 -29.19 0.97
C ALA A 8 -15.17 -30.25 2.05
N LEU A 9 -14.45 -31.33 1.73
CA LEU A 9 -14.23 -32.45 2.67
C LEU A 9 -13.15 -32.16 3.73
N ALA A 10 -12.19 -31.27 3.46
CA ALA A 10 -11.15 -30.93 4.42
C ALA A 10 -11.65 -29.97 5.53
N TYR A 11 -12.51 -29.01 5.18
CA TYR A 11 -13.06 -28.02 6.11
C TYR A 11 -14.06 -28.63 7.11
N ILE A 12 -14.84 -29.63 6.68
CA ILE A 12 -15.82 -30.30 7.55
C ILE A 12 -15.12 -31.18 8.61
N GLY A 13 -13.95 -31.75 8.29
CA GLY A 13 -13.20 -32.61 9.21
C GLY A 13 -12.68 -31.87 10.44
N LEU A 14 -12.15 -30.64 10.27
CA LEU A 14 -11.64 -29.83 11.39
C LEU A 14 -12.77 -29.33 12.31
N VAL A 15 -13.89 -28.92 11.71
CA VAL A 15 -15.08 -28.42 12.45
C VAL A 15 -15.77 -29.55 13.21
N ALA A 16 -15.88 -30.75 12.63
CA ALA A 16 -16.49 -31.91 13.29
C ALA A 16 -15.67 -32.43 14.48
N ALA A 17 -14.33 -32.36 14.41
CA ALA A 17 -13.45 -32.74 15.52
C ALA A 17 -13.50 -31.74 16.69
N LEU A 18 -13.67 -30.43 16.44
CA LEU A 18 -13.91 -29.45 17.50
C LEU A 18 -15.31 -29.57 18.12
N ALA A 19 -16.34 -29.85 17.31
CA ALA A 19 -17.73 -29.92 17.79
C ALA A 19 -17.98 -31.01 18.84
N THR A 20 -17.31 -32.15 18.75
CA THR A 20 -17.42 -33.25 19.73
C THR A 20 -16.67 -32.96 21.04
N ALA A 21 -15.59 -32.17 21.01
CA ALA A 21 -14.88 -31.75 22.23
C ALA A 21 -15.66 -30.68 23.04
N ILE A 22 -16.50 -29.87 22.39
CA ILE A 22 -17.23 -28.75 23.03
C ILE A 22 -18.42 -29.22 23.89
N GLN A 23 -18.93 -30.44 23.69
CA GLN A 23 -20.16 -30.92 24.35
C GLN A 23 -20.02 -31.26 25.84
N LEU A 24 -18.80 -31.34 26.40
CA LEU A 24 -18.56 -31.84 27.76
C LEU A 24 -17.83 -30.86 28.70
N ALA A 25 -17.45 -29.66 28.24
CA ALA A 25 -16.74 -28.68 29.05
C ALA A 25 -17.67 -27.59 29.64
N GLU A 26 -17.76 -27.50 30.97
CA GLU A 26 -18.31 -26.32 31.66
C GLU A 26 -17.53 -25.05 31.28
N PRO A 27 -18.18 -23.91 31.03
CA PRO A 27 -17.51 -22.71 30.56
C PRO A 27 -16.68 -22.03 31.65
N SER A 28 -15.45 -21.62 31.30
CA SER A 28 -14.51 -21.01 32.24
C SER A 28 -14.29 -19.53 32.00
N ALA A 29 -14.31 -19.03 30.76
CA ALA A 29 -13.85 -17.67 30.46
C ALA A 29 -14.96 -16.74 29.98
N LYS A 30 -14.65 -15.44 30.06
CA LYS A 30 -15.42 -14.38 29.41
C LYS A 30 -15.25 -14.48 27.89
N ALA A 31 -16.33 -14.31 27.12
CA ALA A 31 -16.28 -14.24 25.65
C ALA A 31 -15.64 -12.94 25.16
N PHE A 32 -15.17 -12.90 23.91
CA PHE A 32 -14.71 -11.67 23.26
C PHE A 32 -15.84 -10.64 23.21
N ASP A 33 -15.50 -9.38 23.49
CA ASP A 33 -16.41 -8.26 23.26
C ASP A 33 -16.46 -7.95 21.76
N GLU A 34 -17.65 -8.05 21.16
CA GLU A 34 -17.86 -7.70 19.75
C GLU A 34 -17.37 -6.29 19.42
N ALA A 35 -17.54 -5.32 20.33
CA ALA A 35 -17.09 -3.96 20.10
C ALA A 35 -15.56 -3.87 19.96
N VAL A 36 -14.82 -4.74 20.66
CA VAL A 36 -13.36 -4.85 20.57
C VAL A 36 -12.96 -5.51 19.24
N VAL A 37 -13.65 -6.58 18.86
CA VAL A 37 -13.37 -7.27 17.60
C VAL A 37 -13.69 -6.38 16.39
N GLN A 38 -14.80 -5.62 16.44
CA GLN A 38 -15.17 -4.62 15.43
C GLN A 38 -14.09 -3.54 15.24
N LYS A 39 -13.47 -3.08 16.33
CA LYS A 39 -12.33 -2.14 16.28
C LYS A 39 -11.15 -2.71 15.52
N ILE A 40 -10.81 -3.97 15.77
CA ILE A 40 -9.75 -4.68 15.04
C ILE A 40 -10.14 -4.89 13.57
N CYS A 41 -11.40 -5.22 13.28
CA CYS A 41 -11.90 -5.30 11.91
C CYS A 41 -11.76 -3.98 11.15
N ARG A 42 -12.00 -2.83 11.80
CA ARG A 42 -11.76 -1.52 11.17
C ARG A 42 -10.29 -1.31 10.84
N VAL A 43 -9.38 -1.74 11.71
CA VAL A 43 -7.93 -1.73 11.40
C VAL A 43 -7.64 -2.61 10.19
N ALA A 44 -8.16 -3.84 10.13
CA ALA A 44 -8.00 -4.72 8.97
C ALA A 44 -8.52 -4.08 7.66
N THR A 45 -9.63 -3.34 7.74
CA THR A 45 -10.18 -2.59 6.59
C THR A 45 -9.26 -1.48 6.10
N GLU A 46 -8.55 -0.77 6.98
CA GLU A 46 -7.52 0.16 6.52
C GLU A 46 -6.27 -0.55 5.98
N LEU A 47 -5.88 -1.68 6.57
CA LEU A 47 -4.74 -2.46 6.09
C LEU A 47 -4.97 -3.06 4.69
N ASP A 48 -6.21 -3.43 4.35
CA ASP A 48 -6.55 -3.95 3.03
C ASP A 48 -6.34 -2.92 1.90
N LYS A 49 -6.45 -1.62 2.22
CA LYS A 49 -6.22 -0.51 1.28
C LYS A 49 -4.74 -0.28 0.95
N ILE A 50 -3.81 -0.93 1.63
CA ILE A 50 -2.37 -0.73 1.39
C ILE A 50 -1.98 -1.12 -0.05
N SER A 51 -2.66 -2.13 -0.62
CA SER A 51 -2.51 -2.51 -2.03
C SER A 51 -2.93 -1.38 -2.99
N SER A 52 -4.04 -0.69 -2.70
CA SER A 52 -4.51 0.48 -3.44
C SER A 52 -3.53 1.67 -3.38
N VAL A 53 -2.86 1.88 -2.25
CA VAL A 53 -1.82 2.91 -2.09
C VAL A 53 -0.58 2.58 -2.92
N ALA A 54 -0.15 1.32 -2.87
CA ALA A 54 0.94 0.82 -3.69
C ALA A 54 0.66 1.01 -5.19
N LEU A 55 -0.53 0.62 -5.64
CA LEU A 55 -0.94 0.75 -7.04
C LEU A 55 -0.94 2.21 -7.49
N GLN A 56 -1.47 3.13 -6.68
CA GLN A 56 -1.49 4.57 -7.01
C GLN A 56 -0.08 5.11 -7.28
N LYS A 57 0.89 4.81 -6.40
CA LYS A 57 2.27 5.29 -6.56
C LYS A 57 2.97 4.64 -7.76
N GLN A 58 2.72 3.36 -8.02
CA GLN A 58 3.25 2.68 -9.20
C GLN A 58 2.68 3.26 -10.50
N GLU A 59 1.36 3.50 -10.56
CA GLU A 59 0.72 4.11 -11.73
C GLU A 59 1.22 5.52 -12.00
N ALA A 60 1.49 6.32 -10.95
CA ALA A 60 2.07 7.65 -11.08
C ALA A 60 3.44 7.60 -11.80
N LEU A 61 4.33 6.70 -11.39
CA LEU A 61 5.64 6.52 -12.02
C LEU A 61 5.53 5.94 -13.43
N ILE A 62 4.63 4.97 -13.66
CA ILE A 62 4.38 4.42 -15.00
C ILE A 62 3.88 5.50 -15.96
N LYS A 63 2.99 6.40 -15.50
CA LYS A 63 2.52 7.54 -16.29
C LYS A 63 3.67 8.47 -16.64
N GLU A 64 4.52 8.79 -15.68
CA GLU A 64 5.72 9.61 -15.92
C GLU A 64 6.68 8.97 -16.93
N VAL A 65 6.97 7.67 -16.81
CA VAL A 65 7.82 6.94 -17.78
C VAL A 65 7.25 7.03 -19.19
N LYS A 66 5.94 6.79 -19.36
CA LYS A 66 5.27 6.91 -20.67
C LYS A 66 5.31 8.33 -21.21
N ALA A 67 4.99 9.31 -20.37
CA ALA A 67 5.02 10.72 -20.72
C ALA A 67 6.42 11.20 -21.13
N ALA A 68 7.46 10.73 -20.42
CA ALA A 68 8.85 11.05 -20.72
C ALA A 68 9.28 10.47 -22.07
N TYR A 69 8.90 9.23 -22.38
CA TYR A 69 9.16 8.62 -23.68
C TYR A 69 8.45 9.37 -24.83
N GLU A 70 7.19 9.77 -24.63
CA GLU A 70 6.46 10.59 -25.60
C GLU A 70 7.12 11.97 -25.81
N ALA A 71 7.56 12.61 -24.73
CA ALA A 71 8.26 13.90 -24.76
C ALA A 71 9.61 13.80 -25.48
N GLU A 72 10.38 12.76 -25.17
CA GLU A 72 11.64 12.45 -25.84
C GLU A 72 11.43 12.28 -27.35
N LEU A 73 10.47 11.44 -27.75
CA LEU A 73 10.19 11.16 -29.15
C LEU A 73 9.77 12.43 -29.90
N ILE A 74 8.88 13.24 -29.32
CA ILE A 74 8.40 14.46 -29.97
C ILE A 74 9.52 15.50 -30.09
N ALA A 75 10.32 15.69 -29.05
CA ALA A 75 11.47 16.60 -29.11
C ALA A 75 12.53 16.11 -30.11
N PHE A 76 12.76 14.80 -30.21
CA PHE A 76 13.69 14.23 -31.18
C PHE A 76 13.18 14.41 -32.62
N LEU A 77 11.91 14.12 -32.89
CA LEU A 77 11.31 14.32 -34.21
C LEU A 77 11.28 15.79 -34.61
N ALA A 78 11.02 16.70 -33.67
CA ALA A 78 11.16 18.14 -33.88
C ALA A 78 12.61 18.51 -34.28
N ALA A 79 13.61 17.89 -33.66
CA ALA A 79 14.99 18.14 -34.03
C ALA A 79 15.35 17.68 -35.45
N GLU A 80 14.77 16.57 -35.91
CA GLU A 80 15.02 16.04 -37.25
C GLU A 80 14.26 16.82 -38.35
N ALA A 81 13.14 17.47 -37.99
CA ALA A 81 12.37 18.31 -38.89
C ALA A 81 12.87 19.77 -38.96
N GLU A 82 13.87 20.13 -38.17
CA GLU A 82 14.38 21.50 -38.04
C GLU A 82 15.66 21.69 -38.85
N ASP A 83 15.65 22.67 -39.76
CA ASP A 83 16.80 23.01 -40.61
C ASP A 83 17.87 23.82 -39.86
N ASP A 84 17.47 24.59 -38.84
CA ASP A 84 18.42 25.35 -38.01
C ASP A 84 19.19 24.41 -37.07
N ALA A 85 20.50 24.29 -37.30
CA ALA A 85 21.36 23.39 -36.53
C ALA A 85 21.38 23.67 -35.02
N ASN A 86 21.20 24.93 -34.60
CA ASN A 86 21.16 25.31 -33.19
C ASN A 86 19.86 24.87 -32.53
N ALA A 87 18.72 25.09 -33.19
CA ALA A 87 17.40 24.62 -32.76
C ALA A 87 17.33 23.09 -32.75
N SER A 88 17.82 22.43 -33.80
CA SER A 88 17.93 20.96 -33.85
C SER A 88 18.75 20.43 -32.68
N THR A 89 19.92 21.04 -32.40
CA THR A 89 20.75 20.66 -31.24
C THR A 89 20.01 20.86 -29.92
N LEU A 90 19.27 21.97 -29.77
CA LEU A 90 18.50 22.25 -28.56
C LEU A 90 17.40 21.21 -28.33
N TYR A 91 16.66 20.85 -29.38
CA TYR A 91 15.58 19.87 -29.29
C TYR A 91 16.11 18.46 -29.02
N LYS A 92 17.27 18.08 -29.58
CA LYS A 92 17.98 16.83 -29.22
C LYS A 92 18.36 16.80 -27.75
N ALA A 93 18.84 17.92 -27.20
CA ALA A 93 19.15 18.02 -25.79
C ALA A 93 17.89 17.95 -24.90
N ALA A 94 16.78 18.57 -25.33
CA ALA A 94 15.49 18.46 -24.65
C ALA A 94 14.97 17.01 -24.66
N ALA A 95 15.12 16.31 -25.79
CA ALA A 95 14.78 14.90 -25.90
C ALA A 95 15.59 14.04 -24.91
N ALA A 96 16.91 14.19 -24.88
CA ALA A 96 17.79 13.47 -23.96
C ALA A 96 17.47 13.76 -22.48
N ALA A 97 17.12 15.01 -22.15
CA ALA A 97 16.70 15.38 -20.80
C ALA A 97 15.33 14.77 -20.43
N ALA A 98 14.38 14.70 -21.37
CA ALA A 98 13.12 13.99 -21.17
C ALA A 98 13.36 12.49 -20.94
N GLY A 99 14.23 11.85 -21.75
CA GLY A 99 14.62 10.45 -21.54
C GLY A 99 15.27 10.21 -20.17
N THR A 100 16.05 11.17 -19.66
CA THR A 100 16.62 11.11 -18.30
C THR A 100 15.54 11.15 -17.22
N CYS A 101 14.46 11.93 -17.40
CA CYS A 101 13.30 11.89 -16.51
C CYS A 101 12.63 10.50 -16.51
N GLY A 102 12.44 9.91 -17.69
CA GLY A 102 11.89 8.55 -17.81
C GLY A 102 12.77 7.50 -17.11
N ALA A 103 14.09 7.59 -17.27
CA ALA A 103 15.04 6.70 -16.60
C ALA A 103 15.00 6.86 -15.07
N ALA A 104 14.90 8.09 -14.57
CA ALA A 104 14.78 8.36 -13.13
C ALA A 104 13.47 7.80 -12.55
N ALA A 105 12.34 8.02 -13.23
CA ALA A 105 11.05 7.47 -12.81
C ALA A 105 11.02 5.93 -12.87
N ALA A 106 11.69 5.32 -13.85
CA ALA A 106 11.84 3.87 -13.93
C ALA A 106 12.69 3.30 -12.78
N ALA A 107 13.82 3.94 -12.45
CA ALA A 107 14.65 3.55 -11.32
C ALA A 107 13.89 3.68 -9.99
N GLU A 108 13.11 4.75 -9.83
CA GLU A 108 12.26 4.93 -8.66
C GLU A 108 11.15 3.87 -8.58
N LEU A 109 10.60 3.46 -9.73
CA LEU A 109 9.61 2.39 -9.77
C LEU A 109 10.19 1.05 -9.28
N GLU A 110 11.43 0.74 -9.63
CA GLU A 110 12.12 -0.47 -9.15
C GLU A 110 12.33 -0.46 -7.63
N GLU A 111 12.70 0.69 -7.05
CA GLU A 111 12.84 0.83 -5.60
C GLU A 111 11.49 0.80 -4.88
N LEU A 112 10.48 1.50 -5.42
CA LEU A 112 9.12 1.49 -4.91
C LEU A 112 8.53 0.08 -4.89
N GLN A 113 8.78 -0.75 -5.91
CA GLN A 113 8.24 -2.11 -5.98
C GLN A 113 8.57 -2.95 -4.76
N LYS A 114 9.82 -2.89 -4.27
CA LYS A 114 10.27 -3.64 -3.08
C LYS A 114 9.51 -3.21 -1.85
N VAL A 115 9.41 -1.90 -1.63
CA VAL A 115 8.72 -1.31 -0.47
C VAL A 115 7.21 -1.58 -0.52
N ALA A 116 6.60 -1.38 -1.68
CA ALA A 116 5.18 -1.62 -1.94
C ALA A 116 4.79 -3.09 -1.74
N LEU A 117 5.57 -4.02 -2.25
CA LEU A 117 5.31 -5.45 -2.10
C LEU A 117 5.44 -5.87 -0.63
N LEU A 118 6.47 -5.40 0.08
CA LEU A 118 6.65 -5.71 1.48
C LEU A 118 5.48 -5.21 2.35
N ALA A 119 5.05 -3.96 2.13
CA ALA A 119 3.90 -3.40 2.82
C ALA A 119 2.62 -4.18 2.52
N THR A 120 2.35 -4.47 1.26
CA THR A 120 1.15 -5.18 0.81
C THR A 120 1.09 -6.61 1.32
N VAL A 121 2.19 -7.37 1.24
CA VAL A 121 2.25 -8.76 1.74
C VAL A 121 2.04 -8.81 3.25
N ASN A 122 2.67 -7.91 4.01
CA ASN A 122 2.52 -7.90 5.46
C ASN A 122 1.13 -7.42 5.88
N ALA A 123 0.54 -6.45 5.18
CA ALA A 123 -0.84 -6.02 5.39
C ALA A 123 -1.82 -7.16 5.09
N GLY A 124 -1.63 -7.88 3.97
CA GLY A 124 -2.43 -9.06 3.63
C GLY A 124 -2.33 -10.18 4.66
N LYS A 125 -1.13 -10.45 5.22
CA LYS A 125 -0.94 -11.39 6.33
C LYS A 125 -1.70 -10.97 7.58
N ALA A 126 -1.69 -9.67 7.90
CA ALA A 126 -2.41 -9.14 9.06
C ALA A 126 -3.93 -9.25 8.87
N THR A 127 -4.45 -8.75 7.74
CA THR A 127 -5.86 -8.84 7.38
C THR A 127 -6.33 -10.30 7.34
N GLY A 128 -5.54 -11.21 6.78
CA GLY A 128 -5.85 -12.64 6.76
C GLY A 128 -5.91 -13.26 8.16
N ALA A 129 -4.91 -12.99 9.02
CA ALA A 129 -4.90 -13.49 10.40
C ALA A 129 -6.07 -12.94 11.24
N ILE A 130 -6.48 -11.69 10.99
CA ILE A 130 -7.67 -11.09 11.63
C ILE A 130 -8.94 -11.74 11.11
N ASN A 131 -9.13 -11.81 9.80
CA ASN A 131 -10.33 -12.33 9.17
C ASN A 131 -10.58 -13.80 9.52
N GLU A 132 -9.55 -14.64 9.47
CA GLU A 132 -9.65 -16.07 9.82
C GLU A 132 -10.12 -16.24 11.27
N PHE A 133 -9.54 -15.46 12.19
CA PHE A 133 -9.92 -15.55 13.59
C PHE A 133 -11.35 -15.04 13.83
N VAL A 134 -11.77 -13.98 13.13
CA VAL A 134 -13.16 -13.49 13.20
C VAL A 134 -14.14 -14.51 12.66
N ASP A 135 -13.87 -15.11 11.50
CA ASP A 135 -14.73 -16.13 10.90
C ASP A 135 -14.83 -17.37 11.80
N PHE A 136 -13.72 -17.78 12.39
CA PHE A 136 -13.70 -18.80 13.43
C PHE A 136 -14.61 -18.42 14.59
N LEU A 137 -14.41 -17.25 15.21
CA LEU A 137 -15.19 -16.77 16.34
C LEU A 137 -16.69 -16.72 16.03
N ILE A 138 -17.07 -16.26 14.83
CA ILE A 138 -18.47 -16.24 14.37
C ILE A 138 -19.03 -17.66 14.27
N ALA A 139 -18.29 -18.57 13.64
CA ALA A 139 -18.69 -19.96 13.47
C ALA A 139 -18.92 -20.67 14.82
N VAL A 140 -17.99 -20.51 15.77
CA VAL A 140 -18.08 -21.13 17.11
C VAL A 140 -18.99 -20.38 18.09
N SER A 141 -19.63 -19.30 17.65
CA SER A 141 -20.62 -18.53 18.43
C SER A 141 -22.05 -18.66 17.88
N THR A 142 -22.21 -19.21 16.68
CA THR A 142 -23.53 -19.32 16.02
C THR A 142 -24.26 -20.60 16.48
N GLY A 143 -25.58 -20.48 16.76
CA GLY A 143 -26.45 -21.65 16.96
C GLY A 143 -26.82 -22.01 18.41
N GLY A 144 -26.40 -21.23 19.42
CA GLY A 144 -26.79 -21.45 20.83
C GLY A 144 -26.55 -20.25 21.74
N THR A 145 -27.03 -20.31 22.99
CA THR A 145 -26.93 -19.20 23.99
C THR A 145 -26.15 -19.58 25.27
N THR A 146 -25.81 -20.85 25.42
CA THR A 146 -25.15 -21.44 26.62
C THR A 146 -23.63 -21.51 26.52
N GLY A 147 -23.08 -21.31 25.33
CA GLY A 147 -21.65 -21.17 25.06
C GLY A 147 -21.47 -20.27 23.86
N THR A 148 -20.57 -19.29 23.96
CA THR A 148 -20.25 -18.38 22.87
C THR A 148 -18.83 -17.86 23.02
N CYS A 149 -18.18 -17.61 21.90
CA CYS A 149 -16.86 -17.00 21.85
C CYS A 149 -16.97 -15.49 21.60
N LEU A 150 -18.08 -15.01 21.07
CA LEU A 150 -18.40 -13.59 20.88
C LEU A 150 -19.62 -13.17 21.70
N ALA A 151 -19.61 -11.96 22.22
CA ALA A 151 -20.77 -11.40 22.90
C ALA A 151 -20.91 -9.89 22.70
N ALA A 152 -22.14 -9.47 22.45
CA ALA A 152 -22.60 -8.09 22.49
C ALA A 152 -23.00 -7.68 23.93
N VAL A 153 -23.56 -6.48 24.08
CA VAL A 153 -23.98 -5.89 25.39
C VAL A 153 -24.90 -6.81 26.21
N GLY A 154 -25.62 -7.75 25.59
CA GLY A 154 -26.49 -8.72 26.26
C GLY A 154 -25.85 -10.08 26.60
N GLY A 155 -24.54 -10.25 26.44
CA GLY A 155 -23.84 -11.50 26.76
C GLY A 155 -24.07 -12.64 25.76
N ASN A 156 -24.69 -12.34 24.61
CA ASN A 156 -24.88 -13.26 23.49
C ASN A 156 -24.38 -12.57 22.21
N PRO A 157 -23.98 -13.35 21.18
CA PRO A 157 -23.53 -12.78 19.93
C PRO A 157 -24.68 -12.10 19.16
N SER A 158 -24.38 -11.04 18.43
CA SER A 158 -25.31 -10.37 17.54
C SER A 158 -25.73 -11.30 16.38
N GLY A 159 -27.03 -11.40 16.12
CA GLY A 159 -27.58 -12.29 15.07
C GLY A 159 -27.17 -11.92 13.64
N THR A 160 -26.60 -10.74 13.43
CA THR A 160 -26.15 -10.24 12.12
C THR A 160 -24.69 -10.57 11.82
N ASN A 161 -23.92 -11.11 12.78
CA ASN A 161 -22.48 -11.30 12.64
C ASN A 161 -22.08 -12.14 11.43
N ALA A 162 -22.84 -13.20 11.11
CA ALA A 162 -22.57 -14.02 9.93
C ALA A 162 -22.65 -13.24 8.61
N ASN A 163 -23.50 -12.20 8.56
CA ASN A 163 -23.68 -11.38 7.37
C ASN A 163 -22.72 -10.18 7.34
N THR A 164 -22.49 -9.54 8.49
CA THR A 164 -21.69 -8.31 8.58
C THR A 164 -20.21 -8.58 8.81
N ARG A 165 -19.85 -9.78 9.27
CA ARG A 165 -18.49 -10.18 9.69
C ARG A 165 -17.86 -9.16 10.63
N LEU A 166 -18.67 -8.55 11.51
CA LEU A 166 -18.24 -7.49 12.43
C LEU A 166 -17.56 -6.28 11.75
N GLY A 167 -17.80 -6.07 10.45
CA GLY A 167 -17.17 -5.03 9.65
C GLY A 167 -15.76 -5.35 9.15
N CYS A 168 -15.32 -6.61 9.25
CA CYS A 168 -14.07 -7.06 8.65
C CYS A 168 -14.17 -7.11 7.12
N THR A 169 -13.02 -6.99 6.44
CA THR A 169 -12.97 -6.95 4.97
C THR A 169 -13.44 -8.24 4.33
N PRO A 170 -14.09 -8.20 3.15
CA PRO A 170 -14.52 -9.41 2.45
C PRO A 170 -13.41 -10.45 2.28
N THR A 171 -13.78 -11.72 2.14
CA THR A 171 -12.83 -12.84 1.96
C THR A 171 -12.09 -12.79 0.62
N SER A 172 -12.55 -11.98 -0.32
CA SER A 172 -11.95 -11.80 -1.64
C SER A 172 -12.16 -10.38 -2.15
N THR A 173 -11.13 -9.83 -2.76
CA THR A 173 -11.16 -8.53 -3.45
C THR A 173 -11.23 -8.77 -4.95
N ALA A 174 -12.26 -8.23 -5.62
CA ALA A 174 -12.46 -8.44 -7.05
C ALA A 174 -11.63 -7.48 -7.91
N ASP A 175 -11.34 -6.29 -7.40
CA ASP A 175 -10.59 -5.24 -8.08
C ASP A 175 -9.91 -4.33 -7.06
N ILE A 176 -8.84 -3.65 -7.47
CA ILE A 176 -8.07 -2.73 -6.62
C ILE A 176 -8.12 -1.35 -7.26
N THR A 177 -8.85 -0.44 -6.64
CA THR A 177 -8.88 0.97 -7.06
C THR A 177 -7.73 1.73 -6.43
N PRO A 178 -6.92 2.49 -7.19
CA PRO A 178 -5.86 3.33 -6.65
C PRO A 178 -6.38 4.36 -5.63
N THR A 179 -5.67 4.53 -4.51
CA THR A 179 -6.01 5.54 -3.49
C THR A 179 -4.78 6.18 -2.88
N ALA A 180 -4.92 7.40 -2.36
CA ALA A 180 -3.82 8.10 -1.69
C ALA A 180 -3.55 7.53 -0.30
N GLY A 181 -2.27 7.29 0.00
CA GLY A 181 -1.83 6.95 1.36
C GLY A 181 -1.88 8.17 2.27
N THR A 182 -2.86 8.24 3.17
CA THR A 182 -3.07 9.38 4.08
C THR A 182 -3.34 8.92 5.50
N ASN A 183 -3.21 9.83 6.47
CA ASN A 183 -3.64 9.57 7.85
C ASN A 183 -5.17 9.42 7.89
N THR A 184 -5.65 8.41 8.62
CA THR A 184 -7.06 8.19 8.88
C THR A 184 -7.35 8.21 10.38
N GLU A 185 -8.63 8.17 10.75
CA GLU A 185 -9.04 8.04 12.16
C GLU A 185 -8.69 6.68 12.77
N VAL A 186 -8.37 5.68 11.94
CA VAL A 186 -8.08 4.30 12.35
C VAL A 186 -6.57 4.01 12.32
N LEU A 187 -5.84 4.58 11.37
CA LEU A 187 -4.39 4.39 11.19
C LEU A 187 -3.76 5.73 10.79
N ASP A 188 -2.79 6.20 11.57
CA ASP A 188 -2.04 7.41 11.24
C ASP A 188 -0.54 7.25 11.49
N LYS A 189 0.20 8.33 11.24
CA LYS A 189 1.64 8.47 11.47
C LYS A 189 2.18 8.07 12.86
N THR A 190 1.34 7.77 13.84
CA THR A 190 1.75 7.36 15.19
C THR A 190 1.33 5.93 15.56
N GLY A 191 0.36 5.33 14.88
CA GLY A 191 -0.08 3.97 15.17
C GLY A 191 -1.52 3.62 14.80
N TYR A 192 -2.00 2.51 15.35
CA TYR A 192 -3.32 1.92 15.17
C TYR A 192 -4.32 2.50 16.18
N LYS A 193 -5.10 3.50 15.77
CA LYS A 193 -5.88 4.37 16.66
C LYS A 193 -6.98 3.70 17.45
N GLU A 194 -7.57 2.67 16.86
CA GLU A 194 -8.61 1.87 17.52
C GLU A 194 -8.07 1.09 18.74
N LEU A 195 -6.75 0.92 18.84
CA LEU A 195 -6.05 0.19 19.89
C LEU A 195 -5.41 1.16 20.90
N SER A 196 -6.23 1.98 21.54
CA SER A 196 -5.77 3.13 22.36
C SER A 196 -5.42 2.82 23.81
N SER A 197 -5.76 1.63 24.30
CA SER A 197 -5.47 1.21 25.67
C SER A 197 -5.18 -0.28 25.75
N ASN A 198 -4.34 -0.63 26.72
CA ASN A 198 -4.26 -2.00 27.20
C ASN A 198 -5.52 -2.31 28.00
N GLY A 199 -5.89 -3.58 28.06
CA GLY A 199 -6.86 -4.06 29.05
C GLY A 199 -7.82 -5.10 28.50
N ASP A 200 -8.91 -5.30 29.23
CA ASP A 200 -9.86 -6.39 28.99
C ASP A 200 -10.51 -6.28 27.59
N GLY A 201 -10.31 -7.32 26.78
CA GLY A 201 -10.94 -7.51 25.48
C GLY A 201 -12.21 -8.36 25.53
N SER A 202 -12.64 -8.76 26.72
CA SER A 202 -13.77 -9.64 26.95
C SER A 202 -15.04 -8.91 27.38
N ASN A 203 -16.17 -9.58 27.19
CA ASN A 203 -17.49 -9.09 27.51
C ASN A 203 -17.92 -9.54 28.92
N ALA A 204 -18.23 -8.57 29.79
CA ALA A 204 -18.59 -8.85 31.18
C ALA A 204 -19.89 -9.67 31.34
N GLN A 205 -20.84 -9.56 30.42
CA GLN A 205 -22.14 -10.26 30.49
C GLN A 205 -22.07 -11.70 29.97
N ALA A 206 -20.98 -12.07 29.30
CA ALA A 206 -20.70 -13.43 28.85
C ALA A 206 -19.64 -14.10 29.73
N SER A 207 -19.73 -13.90 31.05
CA SER A 207 -18.63 -14.14 31.98
C SER A 207 -18.15 -15.60 32.05
N THR A 208 -19.05 -16.54 31.82
CA THR A 208 -18.75 -17.97 31.77
C THR A 208 -19.37 -18.54 30.51
N LYS A 209 -18.97 -18.05 29.33
CA LYS A 209 -19.51 -18.57 28.06
C LYS A 209 -18.45 -19.03 27.08
N TYR A 210 -17.20 -18.59 27.24
CA TYR A 210 -16.12 -18.95 26.34
C TYR A 210 -15.41 -20.22 26.81
N ARG A 211 -15.70 -21.32 26.12
CA ARG A 211 -15.22 -22.65 26.48
C ARG A 211 -13.82 -22.95 25.97
N LEU A 212 -13.36 -22.27 24.93
CA LEU A 212 -12.06 -22.59 24.33
C LEU A 212 -10.92 -22.22 25.26
N LEU A 213 -11.01 -21.20 26.13
CA LEU A 213 -9.97 -20.84 27.10
C LEU A 213 -10.01 -21.65 28.40
N LYS A 214 -10.65 -22.81 28.40
CA LYS A 214 -10.66 -23.70 29.56
C LYS A 214 -9.40 -24.56 29.61
N ALA A 215 -8.62 -24.42 30.68
CA ALA A 215 -7.56 -25.35 31.07
C ALA A 215 -7.93 -25.94 32.43
N VAL A 216 -8.27 -27.22 32.57
CA VAL A 216 -8.75 -27.79 33.86
C VAL A 216 -7.75 -28.76 34.47
N SER A 217 -7.02 -29.49 33.63
CA SER A 217 -6.02 -30.47 34.02
C SER A 217 -5.22 -30.91 32.80
N ALA A 218 -3.90 -30.99 32.94
CA ALA A 218 -2.98 -31.44 31.90
C ALA A 218 -3.37 -32.85 31.44
N GLY A 219 -3.37 -33.09 30.13
CA GLY A 219 -3.63 -34.39 29.54
C GLY A 219 -5.09 -34.87 29.55
N SER A 220 -6.07 -34.03 29.89
CA SER A 220 -7.48 -34.43 29.71
C SER A 220 -7.89 -34.36 28.24
N ALA A 221 -8.43 -35.47 27.75
CA ALA A 221 -8.98 -35.57 26.38
C ALA A 221 -10.19 -34.67 26.13
N THR A 222 -10.81 -34.10 27.17
CA THR A 222 -11.96 -33.21 27.05
C THR A 222 -11.57 -31.72 27.00
N ASN A 223 -10.27 -31.41 27.08
CA ASN A 223 -9.77 -30.03 27.08
C ASN A 223 -9.05 -29.74 25.77
N LEU A 224 -9.21 -28.52 25.25
CA LEU A 224 -8.41 -28.07 24.10
C LEU A 224 -6.95 -27.83 24.52
N TRP A 225 -6.77 -27.19 25.66
CA TRP A 225 -5.46 -26.92 26.25
C TRP A 225 -4.99 -28.12 27.05
N GLN A 226 -3.80 -28.60 26.71
CA GLN A 226 -3.24 -29.85 27.24
C GLN A 226 -2.28 -29.63 28.41
N THR A 227 -2.02 -28.38 28.80
CA THR A 227 -1.23 -28.05 29.99
C THR A 227 -2.04 -27.26 31.04
N ASN A 228 -1.56 -27.25 32.29
CA ASN A 228 -2.22 -26.57 33.42
C ASN A 228 -1.98 -25.05 33.45
N THR A 229 -0.94 -24.59 32.77
CA THR A 229 -0.47 -23.20 32.73
C THR A 229 0.00 -22.94 31.33
N GLU A 230 -0.93 -22.52 30.48
CA GLU A 230 -0.62 -22.11 29.13
C GLU A 230 0.04 -20.73 29.16
N SER A 231 1.09 -20.57 28.37
CA SER A 231 1.66 -19.23 28.15
C SER A 231 0.66 -18.39 27.35
N PRO A 232 0.67 -17.06 27.47
CA PRO A 232 -0.21 -16.24 26.66
C PRO A 232 0.03 -16.46 25.16
N HIS A 233 -1.05 -16.53 24.40
CA HIS A 233 -1.07 -16.73 22.95
C HIS A 233 -1.51 -15.47 22.25
N LEU A 234 -0.76 -15.06 21.23
CA LEU A 234 -1.05 -13.86 20.46
C LEU A 234 -1.96 -14.20 19.29
N THR A 235 -3.10 -13.52 19.19
CA THR A 235 -4.12 -13.73 18.15
C THR A 235 -4.47 -12.42 17.45
N MET A 236 -5.26 -12.50 16.37
CA MET A 236 -5.66 -11.34 15.56
C MET A 236 -4.47 -10.45 15.17
N PHE A 237 -3.42 -11.06 14.63
CA PHE A 237 -2.17 -10.38 14.29
C PHE A 237 -1.48 -9.68 15.48
N VAL A 238 -1.48 -10.31 16.66
CA VAL A 238 -0.83 -9.79 17.89
C VAL A 238 -1.56 -8.56 18.47
N PHE A 239 -2.78 -8.27 18.03
CA PHE A 239 -3.59 -7.21 18.64
C PHE A 239 -4.26 -7.65 19.93
N LEU A 240 -4.49 -8.97 20.06
CA LEU A 240 -5.01 -9.59 21.26
C LEU A 240 -4.04 -10.65 21.79
N GLU A 241 -4.08 -10.83 23.09
CA GLU A 241 -3.43 -11.90 23.82
C GLU A 241 -4.47 -12.70 24.58
N GLU A 242 -4.40 -14.01 24.48
CA GLU A 242 -5.30 -14.96 25.11
C GLU A 242 -4.55 -15.87 26.08
N THR A 243 -5.16 -16.20 27.22
CA THR A 243 -4.56 -17.15 28.17
C THR A 243 -5.60 -18.15 28.61
N ALA A 244 -5.31 -19.44 28.49
CA ALA A 244 -6.21 -20.46 29.03
C ALA A 244 -6.13 -20.51 30.56
N HIS A 245 -7.25 -20.81 31.24
CA HIS A 245 -7.28 -20.89 32.70
C HIS A 245 -8.32 -21.89 33.23
N ASN A 246 -8.17 -22.26 34.50
CA ASN A 246 -9.08 -23.15 35.23
C ASN A 246 -10.20 -22.44 36.00
N SER A 247 -10.15 -21.11 36.10
CA SER A 247 -11.02 -20.33 36.96
C SER A 247 -12.17 -19.69 36.19
N ALA A 248 -13.41 -19.98 36.60
CA ALA A 248 -14.62 -19.43 35.98
C ALA A 248 -14.67 -17.89 36.06
N GLY A 249 -15.11 -17.21 35.00
CA GLY A 249 -15.30 -15.75 35.02
C GLY A 249 -14.03 -14.93 34.80
N THR A 250 -12.88 -15.56 34.57
CA THR A 250 -11.59 -14.88 34.51
C THR A 250 -11.46 -14.08 33.21
N THR A 251 -10.95 -12.85 33.33
CA THR A 251 -10.52 -12.05 32.17
C THR A 251 -9.23 -12.66 31.63
N ALA A 252 -9.29 -13.10 30.38
CA ALA A 252 -8.24 -13.88 29.78
C ALA A 252 -7.92 -13.46 28.34
N ILE A 253 -8.53 -12.37 27.91
CA ILE A 253 -8.37 -11.76 26.60
C ILE A 253 -7.91 -10.34 26.87
N ASN A 254 -6.66 -10.03 26.51
CA ASN A 254 -6.04 -8.74 26.72
C ASN A 254 -5.80 -8.05 25.38
N LYS A 255 -6.22 -6.79 25.28
CA LYS A 255 -5.93 -5.91 24.15
C LYS A 255 -4.57 -5.27 24.33
N GLN A 256 -3.85 -5.13 23.22
CA GLN A 256 -2.61 -4.38 23.16
C GLN A 256 -2.88 -2.90 22.83
N LYS A 257 -2.15 -1.99 23.46
CA LYS A 257 -2.14 -0.56 23.15
C LYS A 257 -1.17 -0.31 21.99
N LEU A 258 -1.70 0.02 20.82
CA LEU A 258 -0.92 0.24 19.60
C LEU A 258 -1.18 1.60 18.91
N ASN A 259 -1.90 2.53 19.54
CA ASN A 259 -2.29 3.82 18.96
C ASN A 259 -1.19 4.89 18.84
N SER A 260 -0.08 4.70 19.55
CA SER A 260 1.02 5.66 19.66
C SER A 260 2.34 4.91 19.80
N ILE A 261 2.59 3.97 18.91
CA ILE A 261 3.79 3.13 18.92
C ILE A 261 5.00 3.85 18.31
N ALA A 262 4.77 4.85 17.47
CA ALA A 262 5.75 5.46 16.59
C ALA A 262 5.55 6.98 16.44
N GLU A 263 6.51 7.62 15.78
CA GLU A 263 6.40 9.00 15.30
C GLU A 263 6.66 9.05 13.80
N SER A 264 5.89 9.84 13.04
CA SER A 264 6.09 10.06 11.60
C SER A 264 6.26 8.76 10.79
N TRP A 265 5.39 7.79 11.06
CA TRP A 265 5.37 6.47 10.45
C TRP A 265 6.63 5.63 10.71
N GLU A 266 7.32 5.87 11.81
CA GLU A 266 8.57 5.17 12.13
C GLU A 266 8.65 4.77 13.60
N LYS A 267 8.71 3.46 13.82
CA LYS A 267 9.10 2.84 15.08
C LYS A 267 10.59 2.54 15.06
N GLN A 268 11.33 3.10 16.01
CA GLN A 268 12.70 2.67 16.28
C GLN A 268 12.70 1.26 16.89
N ASN A 269 13.55 0.38 16.35
CA ASN A 269 13.71 -1.03 16.78
C ASN A 269 12.39 -1.83 16.83
N PRO A 270 11.68 -2.01 15.70
CA PRO A 270 10.41 -2.73 15.67
C PRO A 270 10.62 -4.22 16.02
N SER A 271 9.99 -4.67 17.09
CA SER A 271 10.18 -6.01 17.67
C SER A 271 9.01 -6.94 17.39
N THR A 272 7.79 -6.39 17.41
CA THR A 272 6.54 -7.14 17.18
C THR A 272 6.10 -7.12 15.71
N ALA A 273 5.21 -8.03 15.32
CA ALA A 273 4.66 -8.06 13.96
C ALA A 273 3.88 -6.77 13.60
N PRO A 274 3.02 -6.20 14.48
CA PRO A 274 2.40 -4.90 14.27
C PRO A 274 3.39 -3.77 14.04
N GLU A 275 4.46 -3.68 14.84
CA GLU A 275 5.47 -2.63 14.68
C GLU A 275 6.21 -2.73 13.33
N LYS A 276 6.54 -3.96 12.90
CA LYS A 276 7.19 -4.20 11.61
C LYS A 276 6.27 -3.87 10.44
N LEU A 277 4.99 -4.23 10.53
CA LEU A 277 3.98 -3.85 9.53
C LEU A 277 3.81 -2.34 9.48
N PHE A 278 3.72 -1.68 10.64
CA PHE A 278 3.59 -0.23 10.72
C PHE A 278 4.74 0.50 10.00
N ASN A 279 5.99 0.06 10.21
CA ASN A 279 7.14 0.61 9.49
C ASN A 279 7.09 0.33 7.98
N ALA A 280 6.67 -0.87 7.57
CA ALA A 280 6.56 -1.19 6.14
C ALA A 280 5.53 -0.28 5.43
N ILE A 281 4.38 -0.05 6.07
CA ILE A 281 3.37 0.91 5.60
C ILE A 281 3.95 2.31 5.56
N GLY A 282 4.66 2.70 6.61
CA GLY A 282 5.32 3.99 6.69
C GLY A 282 6.30 4.25 5.56
N ASN A 283 7.14 3.27 5.25
CA ASN A 283 8.08 3.35 4.14
C ASN A 283 7.36 3.51 2.80
N LEU A 284 6.24 2.81 2.59
CA LEU A 284 5.43 2.97 1.38
C LEU A 284 4.81 4.38 1.30
N ILE A 285 4.20 4.86 2.39
CA ILE A 285 3.58 6.18 2.42
C ILE A 285 4.62 7.27 2.15
N LYS A 286 5.77 7.19 2.82
CA LYS A 286 6.89 8.13 2.72
C LYS A 286 7.73 8.00 1.44
N ALA A 287 7.54 6.96 0.64
CA ALA A 287 8.17 6.85 -0.68
C ALA A 287 7.57 7.92 -1.60
N GLU A 288 8.19 9.10 -1.60
CA GLU A 288 7.84 10.24 -2.43
C GLU A 288 8.89 10.41 -3.51
N TYR A 289 8.45 10.87 -4.68
CA TYR A 289 9.30 11.10 -5.82
C TYR A 289 8.96 12.47 -6.41
N ASP A 290 9.98 13.33 -6.43
CA ASP A 290 9.92 14.64 -7.09
C ASP A 290 10.01 14.44 -8.60
N GLY A 291 8.87 14.10 -9.20
CA GLY A 291 8.77 13.77 -10.61
C GLY A 291 8.99 14.94 -11.57
N CYS A 292 9.21 14.59 -12.83
CA CYS A 292 9.28 15.53 -13.93
C CYS A 292 7.91 15.88 -14.52
N GLY A 293 6.85 15.12 -14.20
CA GLY A 293 5.50 15.31 -14.75
C GLY A 293 4.88 14.00 -15.23
N GLN A 294 3.56 13.95 -15.35
CA GLN A 294 2.81 12.75 -15.75
C GLN A 294 2.22 12.84 -17.16
N THR A 295 2.51 13.93 -17.87
CA THR A 295 2.13 14.13 -19.27
C THR A 295 3.30 14.65 -20.09
N LYS A 296 3.30 14.39 -21.40
CA LYS A 296 4.33 14.89 -22.32
C LYS A 296 4.57 16.40 -22.18
N ASP A 297 3.49 17.19 -22.05
CA ASP A 297 3.59 18.64 -21.92
C ASP A 297 4.21 19.07 -20.58
N GLU A 298 3.88 18.39 -19.48
CA GLU A 298 4.49 18.64 -18.18
C GLU A 298 5.99 18.29 -18.18
N ILE A 299 6.38 17.17 -18.80
CA ILE A 299 7.80 16.79 -18.92
C ILE A 299 8.58 17.83 -19.70
N LEU A 300 8.11 18.23 -20.89
CA LEU A 300 8.79 19.24 -21.70
C LEU A 300 8.85 20.58 -20.96
N ALA A 301 7.76 21.00 -20.30
CA ALA A 301 7.74 22.21 -19.50
C ALA A 301 8.72 22.13 -18.33
N HIS A 302 8.84 20.98 -17.66
CA HIS A 302 9.78 20.77 -16.57
C HIS A 302 11.24 20.83 -17.07
N VAL A 303 11.57 20.07 -18.10
CA VAL A 303 12.92 20.00 -18.68
C VAL A 303 13.38 21.39 -19.10
N ILE A 304 12.59 22.06 -19.93
CA ILE A 304 12.91 23.37 -20.49
C ILE A 304 12.85 24.47 -19.40
N GLY A 305 11.84 24.42 -18.53
CA GLY A 305 11.69 25.39 -17.44
C GLY A 305 12.81 25.32 -16.40
N LYS A 306 13.43 24.14 -16.22
CA LYS A 306 14.61 23.93 -15.37
C LYS A 306 15.94 24.11 -16.13
N GLY A 307 15.89 24.32 -17.46
CA GLY A 307 17.07 24.46 -18.32
C GLY A 307 17.94 23.20 -18.37
N LYS A 308 17.36 22.01 -18.23
CA LYS A 308 18.12 20.75 -18.22
C LYS A 308 18.79 20.48 -19.57
N GLU A 309 18.15 20.85 -20.67
CA GLU A 309 18.71 20.82 -22.03
C GLU A 309 19.95 21.71 -22.17
N ALA A 310 19.91 22.92 -21.59
CA ALA A 310 21.04 23.84 -21.60
C ALA A 310 22.24 23.29 -20.80
N GLN A 311 21.96 22.65 -19.66
CA GLN A 311 22.97 21.99 -18.84
C GLN A 311 23.61 20.80 -19.57
N LEU A 312 22.82 20.02 -20.31
CA LEU A 312 23.32 18.92 -21.14
C LEU A 312 24.22 19.43 -22.28
N ILE A 313 23.80 20.46 -23.01
CA ILE A 313 24.61 21.07 -24.10
C ILE A 313 25.95 21.55 -23.55
N THR A 314 25.92 22.25 -22.43
CA THR A 314 27.13 22.76 -21.74
C THR A 314 28.06 21.61 -21.39
N SER A 315 27.51 20.53 -20.80
CA SER A 315 28.28 19.35 -20.39
C SER A 315 28.93 18.64 -21.58
N VAL A 316 28.19 18.45 -22.68
CA VAL A 316 28.68 17.81 -23.91
C VAL A 316 29.79 18.65 -24.54
N ARG A 317 29.57 19.97 -24.73
CA ARG A 317 30.55 20.86 -25.36
C ARG A 317 31.84 20.96 -24.55
N LYS A 318 31.73 21.01 -23.22
CA LYS A 318 32.87 20.95 -22.31
C LYS A 318 33.63 19.64 -22.43
N GLY A 319 32.94 18.50 -22.35
CA GLY A 319 33.55 17.16 -22.36
C GLY A 319 34.25 16.85 -23.68
N ALA A 320 33.62 17.22 -24.80
CA ALA A 320 34.17 17.02 -26.14
C ALA A 320 35.13 18.14 -26.61
N LYS A 321 35.39 19.14 -25.76
CA LYS A 321 36.26 20.31 -26.08
C LYS A 321 35.85 21.02 -27.38
N LEU A 322 34.54 21.16 -27.61
CA LEU A 322 33.99 21.76 -28.82
C LEU A 322 33.93 23.29 -28.74
N THR A 323 33.94 23.84 -27.53
CA THR A 323 33.85 25.28 -27.28
C THR A 323 34.57 25.57 -25.97
N ASP A 324 35.35 26.65 -25.90
CA ASP A 324 35.99 27.07 -24.67
C ASP A 324 35.06 27.92 -23.81
N LYS A 325 35.25 27.85 -22.49
CA LYS A 325 34.58 28.75 -21.55
C LYS A 325 35.26 30.11 -21.60
N THR A 326 34.48 31.18 -21.69
CA THR A 326 34.96 32.57 -21.51
C THR A 326 34.20 33.26 -20.38
N SER A 327 34.60 34.49 -20.05
CA SER A 327 33.90 35.33 -19.06
C SER A 327 32.47 35.68 -19.48
N GLU A 328 32.18 35.65 -20.78
CA GLU A 328 30.89 36.06 -21.37
C GLU A 328 30.11 34.89 -21.95
N ASN A 329 30.74 33.71 -22.05
CA ASN A 329 30.17 32.57 -22.74
C ASN A 329 30.42 31.26 -21.96
N ASP A 330 29.36 30.70 -21.38
CA ASP A 330 29.40 29.37 -20.78
C ASP A 330 29.23 28.31 -21.87
N TYR A 331 30.33 27.99 -22.55
CA TYR A 331 30.41 26.97 -23.61
C TYR A 331 29.41 27.17 -24.78
N GLY A 332 29.02 28.41 -25.09
CA GLY A 332 28.14 28.75 -26.21
C GLY A 332 26.66 28.54 -25.95
N THR A 333 26.25 28.17 -24.73
CA THR A 333 24.88 27.72 -24.45
C THR A 333 23.87 28.88 -24.42
N ALA A 334 24.23 30.02 -23.84
CA ALA A 334 23.35 31.19 -23.78
C ALA A 334 23.05 31.75 -25.19
N ALA A 335 24.08 31.88 -26.02
CA ALA A 335 23.93 32.33 -27.41
C ALA A 335 23.08 31.36 -28.24
N LEU A 336 23.18 30.05 -28.00
CA LEU A 336 22.33 29.05 -28.66
C LEU A 336 20.87 29.15 -28.21
N LEU A 337 20.62 29.34 -26.90
CA LEU A 337 19.26 29.58 -26.41
C LEU A 337 18.66 30.85 -27.02
N ASP A 338 19.46 31.91 -27.16
CA ASP A 338 19.05 33.18 -27.75
C ASP A 338 18.77 33.07 -29.25
N SER A 339 19.57 32.30 -29.99
CA SER A 339 19.30 32.08 -31.43
C SER A 339 17.99 31.33 -31.66
N VAL A 340 17.59 30.46 -30.73
CA VAL A 340 16.37 29.65 -30.87
C VAL A 340 15.14 30.38 -30.31
N ALA A 341 15.22 30.94 -29.10
CA ALA A 341 14.07 31.56 -28.43
C ALA A 341 13.94 33.08 -28.65
N GLY A 342 14.99 33.70 -29.18
CA GLY A 342 15.15 35.16 -29.17
C GLY A 342 15.34 35.72 -27.76
N ASP A 343 15.50 37.04 -27.68
CA ASP A 343 15.84 37.74 -26.43
C ASP A 343 14.60 38.05 -25.56
N SER A 344 13.76 37.04 -25.34
CA SER A 344 12.48 37.19 -24.62
C SER A 344 12.54 36.72 -23.18
N LYS A 345 11.66 37.25 -22.33
CA LYS A 345 11.50 36.81 -20.93
C LYS A 345 10.88 35.40 -20.80
N ASN A 346 10.30 34.83 -21.86
CA ASN A 346 9.59 33.55 -21.87
C ASN A 346 10.29 32.51 -22.77
N LYS A 347 11.62 32.38 -22.68
CA LYS A 347 12.39 31.48 -23.56
C LYS A 347 11.87 30.04 -23.53
N ALA A 348 11.54 29.54 -22.33
CA ALA A 348 11.06 28.17 -22.15
C ALA A 348 9.75 27.89 -22.90
N GLU A 349 8.79 28.81 -22.80
CA GLU A 349 7.50 28.70 -23.48
C GLU A 349 7.67 28.71 -24.99
N LYS A 350 8.51 29.61 -25.53
CA LYS A 350 8.80 29.67 -26.97
C LYS A 350 9.46 28.40 -27.49
N ILE A 351 10.43 27.85 -26.76
CA ILE A 351 11.10 26.60 -27.13
C ILE A 351 10.06 25.47 -27.19
N LYS A 352 9.20 25.36 -26.17
CA LYS A 352 8.12 24.37 -26.16
C LYS A 352 7.17 24.57 -27.34
N THR A 353 6.71 25.80 -27.62
CA THR A 353 5.84 26.10 -28.76
C THR A 353 6.48 25.70 -30.07
N LYS A 354 7.78 25.96 -30.27
CA LYS A 354 8.48 25.57 -31.49
C LYS A 354 8.50 24.04 -31.66
N ILE A 355 8.86 23.30 -30.61
CA ILE A 355 8.82 21.83 -30.60
C ILE A 355 7.42 21.31 -30.96
N ASP A 356 6.36 21.87 -30.35
CA ASP A 356 4.99 21.44 -30.59
C ASP A 356 4.47 21.83 -32.00
N SER A 357 5.04 22.88 -32.61
CA SER A 357 4.59 23.44 -33.90
C SER A 357 5.20 22.77 -35.15
N LEU A 358 6.29 22.02 -34.97
CA LEU A 358 6.96 21.37 -36.10
C LEU A 358 6.10 20.20 -36.62
N PRO A 359 5.93 20.09 -37.95
CA PRO A 359 5.14 19.02 -38.54
C PRO A 359 5.89 17.70 -38.34
N VAL A 360 5.45 16.93 -37.34
CA VAL A 360 6.00 15.60 -37.09
C VAL A 360 5.25 14.59 -37.95
N THR A 361 5.95 13.97 -38.90
CA THR A 361 5.42 12.80 -39.61
C THR A 361 5.50 11.58 -38.69
N GLN A 362 4.36 11.12 -38.17
CA GLN A 362 4.31 9.89 -37.36
C GLN A 362 4.29 8.67 -38.28
N VAL A 363 5.28 7.79 -38.11
CA VAL A 363 5.24 6.44 -38.68
C VAL A 363 4.49 5.54 -37.69
N GLN A 364 3.29 5.10 -38.08
CA GLN A 364 2.52 4.10 -37.35
C GLN A 364 2.80 2.72 -37.96
N ALA A 365 2.47 1.64 -37.24
CA ALA A 365 2.72 0.26 -37.68
C ALA A 365 2.16 -0.05 -39.09
N ASP A 366 1.12 0.68 -39.52
CA ASP A 366 0.37 0.37 -40.73
C ASP A 366 0.28 1.56 -41.72
N LYS A 367 0.64 2.78 -41.31
CA LYS A 367 0.54 4.02 -42.13
C LYS A 367 1.48 5.13 -41.65
N THR A 368 1.80 6.04 -42.56
CA THR A 368 2.43 7.34 -42.25
C THR A 368 1.34 8.39 -42.10
N ALA A 369 1.31 9.14 -41.00
CA ALA A 369 0.39 10.26 -40.80
C ALA A 369 1.16 11.53 -40.43
N GLU A 370 0.95 12.62 -41.18
CA GLU A 370 1.41 13.95 -40.78
C GLU A 370 0.51 14.49 -39.66
N LYS A 371 1.13 15.13 -38.67
CA LYS A 371 0.39 15.90 -37.67
C LYS A 371 -0.19 17.15 -38.34
N ASN A 372 -1.44 17.08 -38.77
CA ASN A 372 -2.13 18.25 -39.32
C ASN A 372 -2.54 19.21 -38.19
N LYS A 373 -2.30 20.51 -38.43
CA LYS A 373 -2.66 21.64 -37.57
C LYS A 373 -4.11 21.54 -37.08
N ASN A 374 -4.31 21.58 -35.75
CA ASN A 374 -5.55 22.04 -35.15
C ASN A 374 -5.30 23.38 -34.46
#